data_AF-A0A2D6EXR4-F1
#
_entry.id   AF-A0A2D6EXR4-F1
#
_cell.length_a   1.000
_cell.length_b   1.000
_cell.length_c   1.000
_cell.angle_alpha   90.00
_cell.angle_beta   90.00
_cell.angle_gamma   90.00
#
_symmetry.space_group_name_H-M   'P 1'
#
loop_
_entity.id
_entity.type
_entity.pdbx_description
1 polymer ?
#
loop_
_entity_poly.entity_id
_entity_poly.type
_entity_poly.pdbx_seq_one_letter_code
_entity_poly.pdbx_strand_id
1 'polypeptide(L)'
;MSDATDQQYEQDVSNFKKIMPSLLDKGLDNINLSMFNEETKKTVLTLLGDEYARRGKLSEAMKAFVLSGNRNKLIKIGEDYEVVGMFANAIDAYRLANSTEKLTEAGNKCLEDGKLQDAIKAFRALNNTEELVRVGEQCVTKSKWDYAIEVFSSINNREKLIEVGKHCLEDGQLGYAAKAFELANDKEMLSTLGDTCMKQGLFTTALKAYQLAGNEMMVQFIKENFGSTVH
;
A
#
# COMPACT_ATOMS: atom_id res chain seq x y z
N MET A 1 -5.05 -49.40 -11.47
CA MET A 1 -3.85 -48.84 -10.80
C MET A 1 -4.11 -47.46 -10.18
N SER A 2 -5.29 -46.85 -10.36
CA SER A 2 -5.68 -45.60 -9.68
C SER A 2 -6.12 -45.79 -8.22
N ASP A 3 -6.86 -46.86 -7.91
CA ASP A 3 -7.55 -47.03 -6.61
C ASP A 3 -6.64 -47.19 -5.38
N ALA A 4 -5.44 -47.74 -5.52
CA ALA A 4 -4.54 -47.98 -4.39
C ALA A 4 -3.89 -46.67 -3.88
N THR A 5 -3.64 -45.72 -4.78
CA THR A 5 -3.09 -44.40 -4.46
C THR A 5 -4.12 -43.51 -3.76
N ASP A 6 -5.40 -43.60 -4.17
CA ASP A 6 -6.49 -42.81 -3.57
C ASP A 6 -6.83 -43.27 -2.15
N GLN A 7 -6.85 -44.58 -1.89
CA GLN A 7 -7.07 -45.12 -0.55
C GLN A 7 -5.95 -44.75 0.43
N GLN A 8 -4.70 -44.78 -0.02
CA GLN A 8 -3.55 -44.41 0.81
C GLN A 8 -3.56 -42.90 1.13
N TYR A 9 -3.93 -42.07 0.16
CA TYR A 9 -4.11 -40.62 0.33
C TYR A 9 -5.22 -40.27 1.34
N GLU A 10 -6.39 -40.91 1.25
CA GLU A 10 -7.48 -40.70 2.21
C GLU A 10 -7.09 -41.10 3.64
N GLN A 11 -6.32 -42.17 3.77
CA GLN A 11 -5.85 -42.67 5.06
C GLN A 11 -4.81 -41.74 5.68
N ASP A 12 -3.91 -41.17 4.88
CA ASP A 12 -2.95 -40.16 5.32
C ASP A 12 -3.65 -38.88 5.76
N VAL A 13 -4.62 -38.37 4.97
CA VAL A 13 -5.44 -37.20 5.34
C VAL A 13 -6.21 -37.43 6.64
N SER A 14 -6.76 -38.63 6.85
CA SER A 14 -7.45 -39.01 8.08
C SER A 14 -6.50 -39.03 9.29
N ASN A 15 -5.28 -39.53 9.10
CA ASN A 15 -4.26 -39.52 10.15
C ASN A 15 -3.81 -38.10 10.49
N PHE A 16 -3.69 -37.20 9.49
CA PHE A 16 -3.37 -35.79 9.74
C PHE A 16 -4.44 -35.07 10.56
N LYS A 17 -5.73 -35.34 10.30
CA LYS A 17 -6.82 -34.78 11.11
C LYS A 17 -6.71 -35.14 12.59
N LYS A 18 -6.20 -36.33 12.93
CA LYS A 18 -6.03 -36.77 14.32
C LYS A 18 -4.90 -36.03 15.05
N ILE A 19 -3.82 -35.67 14.35
CA ILE A 19 -2.68 -34.94 14.93
C ILE A 19 -2.80 -33.42 14.79
N MET A 20 -3.85 -32.93 14.12
CA MET A 20 -4.11 -31.52 13.87
C MET A 20 -4.05 -30.64 15.14
N PRO A 21 -4.67 -31.03 16.28
CA PRO A 21 -4.59 -30.22 17.50
C PRO A 21 -3.14 -29.99 17.95
N SER A 22 -2.33 -31.05 17.98
CA SER A 22 -0.92 -30.97 18.38
C SER A 22 -0.09 -30.11 17.41
N LEU A 23 -0.42 -30.14 16.12
CA LEU A 23 0.25 -29.29 15.12
C LEU A 23 -0.10 -27.81 15.30
N LEU A 24 -1.37 -27.50 15.62
CA LEU A 24 -1.81 -26.13 15.88
C LEU A 24 -1.18 -25.55 17.15
N ASP A 25 -1.08 -26.35 18.22
CA ASP A 25 -0.46 -25.94 19.47
C ASP A 25 1.04 -25.64 19.29
N LYS A 26 1.70 -26.39 18.40
CA LYS A 26 3.11 -26.15 18.06
C LYS A 26 3.32 -24.87 17.25
N GLY A 27 2.33 -24.48 16.44
CA GLY A 27 2.37 -23.32 15.57
C GLY A 27 3.17 -23.55 14.29
N LEU A 28 2.77 -22.90 13.18
CA LEU A 28 3.34 -23.09 11.84
C LEU A 28 4.87 -22.98 11.78
N ASP A 29 5.44 -22.02 12.51
CA ASP A 29 6.87 -21.72 12.48
C ASP A 29 7.74 -22.84 13.09
N ASN A 30 7.14 -23.75 13.86
CA ASN A 30 7.84 -24.83 14.58
C ASN A 30 7.54 -26.23 14.02
N ILE A 31 6.77 -26.33 12.93
CA ILE A 31 6.44 -27.61 12.29
C ILE A 31 7.54 -27.95 11.28
N ASN A 32 8.21 -29.08 11.47
CA ASN A 32 9.11 -29.62 10.47
C ASN A 32 8.35 -30.59 9.55
N LEU A 33 8.22 -30.22 8.27
CA LEU A 33 7.58 -31.03 7.23
C LEU A 33 8.60 -31.61 6.22
N SER A 34 9.90 -31.55 6.50
CA SER A 34 10.95 -31.98 5.56
C SER A 34 10.93 -33.46 5.20
N MET A 35 10.25 -34.28 6.02
CA MET A 35 10.10 -35.72 5.80
C MET A 35 9.00 -36.07 4.79
N PHE A 36 8.17 -35.10 4.39
CA PHE A 36 7.07 -35.32 3.46
C PHE A 36 7.45 -34.87 2.05
N ASN A 37 6.83 -35.50 1.04
CA ASN A 37 6.88 -34.98 -0.32
C ASN A 37 6.09 -33.66 -0.42
N GLU A 38 6.32 -32.92 -1.50
CA GLU A 38 5.72 -31.59 -1.69
C GLU A 38 4.19 -31.62 -1.78
N GLU A 39 3.59 -32.68 -2.31
CA GLU A 39 2.14 -32.81 -2.42
C GLU A 39 1.48 -32.99 -1.05
N THR A 40 1.99 -33.94 -0.25
CA THR A 40 1.53 -34.17 1.12
C THR A 40 1.74 -32.91 1.97
N LYS A 41 2.89 -32.24 1.84
CA LYS A 41 3.18 -30.98 2.54
C LYS A 41 2.14 -29.90 2.22
N LYS A 42 1.79 -29.72 0.95
CA LYS A 42 0.72 -28.77 0.54
C LYS A 42 -0.63 -29.14 1.14
N THR A 43 -0.98 -30.43 1.16
CA THR A 43 -2.24 -30.90 1.75
C THR A 43 -2.29 -30.63 3.26
N VAL A 44 -1.23 -30.97 4.00
CA VAL A 44 -1.14 -30.72 5.44
C VAL A 44 -1.24 -29.22 5.75
N LEU A 45 -0.50 -28.38 5.03
CA LEU A 45 -0.54 -26.94 5.20
C LEU A 45 -1.92 -26.35 4.85
N THR A 46 -2.58 -26.87 3.81
CA THR A 46 -3.94 -26.45 3.47
C THR A 46 -4.94 -26.83 4.57
N LEU A 47 -4.84 -28.02 5.14
CA LEU A 47 -5.69 -28.44 6.25
C LEU A 47 -5.46 -27.61 7.51
N LEU A 48 -4.19 -27.29 7.83
CA LEU A 48 -3.84 -26.39 8.92
C LEU A 48 -4.44 -25.00 8.69
N GLY A 49 -4.32 -24.47 7.46
CA GLY A 49 -4.91 -23.18 7.10
C GLY A 49 -6.43 -23.16 7.27
N ASP A 50 -7.12 -24.21 6.83
CA ASP A 50 -8.57 -24.34 6.99
C ASP A 50 -9.01 -24.37 8.47
N GLU A 51 -8.21 -25.00 9.33
CA GLU A 51 -8.49 -25.08 10.76
C GLU A 51 -8.16 -23.76 11.49
N TYR A 52 -7.08 -23.06 11.10
CA TYR A 52 -6.83 -21.69 11.57
C TYR A 52 -7.96 -20.74 11.18
N ALA A 53 -8.44 -20.81 9.93
CA ALA A 53 -9.54 -19.98 9.45
C ALA A 53 -10.82 -20.23 10.24
N ARG A 54 -11.18 -21.50 10.50
CA ARG A 54 -12.32 -21.88 11.35
C ARG A 54 -12.25 -21.31 12.76
N ARG A 55 -11.05 -21.16 13.30
CA ARG A 55 -10.81 -20.58 14.64
C ARG A 55 -10.72 -19.05 14.63
N GLY A 56 -10.97 -18.40 13.49
CA GLY A 56 -10.84 -16.94 13.32
C GLY A 56 -9.39 -16.43 13.27
N LYS A 57 -8.40 -17.33 13.23
CA LYS A 57 -6.96 -17.02 13.16
C LYS A 57 -6.55 -16.79 11.70
N LEU A 58 -7.09 -15.74 11.09
CA LEU A 58 -6.98 -15.49 9.65
C LEU A 58 -5.53 -15.18 9.21
N SER A 59 -4.72 -14.55 10.05
CA SER A 59 -3.30 -14.28 9.72
C SER A 59 -2.49 -15.58 9.58
N GLU A 60 -2.67 -16.51 10.51
CA GLU A 60 -2.04 -17.82 10.50
C GLU A 60 -2.57 -18.68 9.34
N ALA A 61 -3.88 -18.58 9.06
CA ALA A 61 -4.47 -19.24 7.90
C ALA A 61 -3.84 -18.75 6.58
N MET A 62 -3.67 -17.43 6.41
CA MET A 62 -2.97 -16.87 5.26
C MET A 62 -1.55 -17.40 5.13
N LYS A 63 -0.77 -17.42 6.22
CA LYS A 63 0.59 -17.99 6.22
C LYS A 63 0.59 -19.43 5.72
N ALA A 64 -0.33 -20.26 6.23
CA ALA A 64 -0.46 -21.65 5.82
C ALA A 64 -0.76 -21.79 4.32
N PHE A 65 -1.68 -20.97 3.80
CA PHE A 65 -2.08 -21.02 2.40
C PHE A 65 -1.02 -20.44 1.44
N VAL A 66 -0.23 -19.45 1.87
CA VAL A 66 0.95 -19.00 1.12
C VAL A 66 1.96 -20.15 1.00
N LEU A 67 2.25 -20.83 2.13
CA LEU A 67 3.20 -21.94 2.14
C LEU A 67 2.71 -23.16 1.34
N SER A 68 1.40 -23.40 1.29
CA SER A 68 0.83 -24.46 0.45
C SER A 68 0.64 -24.06 -1.02
N GLY A 69 0.78 -22.77 -1.35
CA GLY A 69 0.47 -22.23 -2.68
C GLY A 69 -1.02 -22.25 -3.01
N ASN A 70 -1.91 -22.36 -2.03
CA ASN A 70 -3.36 -22.44 -2.25
C ASN A 70 -3.98 -21.06 -2.47
N ARG A 71 -3.91 -20.58 -3.70
CA ARG A 71 -4.42 -19.26 -4.11
C ARG A 71 -5.93 -19.11 -3.92
N ASN A 72 -6.71 -20.16 -4.19
CA ASN A 72 -8.17 -20.12 -4.05
C ASN A 72 -8.59 -19.88 -2.59
N LYS A 73 -7.89 -20.50 -1.63
CA LYS A 73 -8.14 -20.27 -0.20
C LYS A 73 -7.69 -18.88 0.26
N LEU A 74 -6.61 -18.34 -0.31
CA LEU A 74 -6.21 -16.95 -0.06
C LEU A 74 -7.26 -15.95 -0.56
N ILE A 75 -7.82 -16.18 -1.75
CA ILE A 75 -8.94 -15.36 -2.27
C ILE A 75 -10.12 -15.42 -1.31
N LYS A 76 -10.50 -16.61 -0.86
CA LYS A 76 -11.61 -16.77 0.10
C LYS A 76 -11.36 -16.01 1.42
N ILE A 77 -10.15 -16.05 1.97
CA ILE A 77 -9.80 -15.22 3.13
C ILE A 77 -9.97 -13.73 2.81
N GLY A 78 -9.55 -13.29 1.62
CA GLY A 78 -9.71 -11.91 1.20
C GLY A 78 -11.18 -11.49 1.17
N GLU A 79 -12.05 -12.35 0.63
CA GLU A 79 -13.50 -12.15 0.62
C GLU A 79 -14.08 -12.10 2.04
N ASP A 80 -13.63 -12.98 2.94
CA ASP A 80 -14.04 -12.97 4.35
C ASP A 80 -13.63 -11.63 5.04
N TYR A 81 -12.45 -11.09 4.73
CA TYR A 81 -12.02 -9.78 5.22
C TYR A 81 -12.85 -8.62 4.65
N GLU A 82 -13.25 -8.68 3.38
CA GLU A 82 -14.12 -7.68 2.78
C GLU A 82 -15.49 -7.61 3.46
N VAL A 83 -16.08 -8.77 3.79
CA VAL A 83 -17.39 -8.86 4.45
C VAL A 83 -17.37 -8.13 5.80
N VAL A 84 -16.25 -8.19 6.53
CA VAL A 84 -16.07 -7.48 7.81
C VAL A 84 -15.46 -6.07 7.65
N GLY A 85 -15.30 -5.59 6.42
CA GLY A 85 -14.83 -4.24 6.12
C GLY A 85 -13.31 -4.01 6.27
N MET A 86 -12.52 -5.07 6.43
CA MET A 86 -11.06 -5.01 6.59
C MET A 86 -10.33 -5.04 5.24
N PHE A 87 -10.52 -4.00 4.42
CA PHE A 87 -10.00 -3.94 3.05
C PHE A 87 -8.47 -4.03 2.94
N ALA A 88 -7.73 -3.41 3.86
CA ALA A 88 -6.27 -3.52 3.90
C ALA A 88 -5.79 -4.98 3.94
N ASN A 89 -6.47 -5.83 4.73
CA ASN A 89 -6.17 -7.24 4.87
C ASN A 89 -6.64 -8.06 3.65
N ALA A 90 -7.81 -7.71 3.09
CA ALA A 90 -8.31 -8.32 1.88
C ALA A 90 -7.34 -8.12 0.70
N ILE A 91 -6.86 -6.89 0.51
CA ILE A 91 -5.85 -6.54 -0.52
C ILE A 91 -4.57 -7.34 -0.33
N ASP A 92 -4.08 -7.50 0.90
CA ASP A 92 -2.89 -8.33 1.16
C ASP A 92 -3.14 -9.80 0.78
N ALA A 93 -4.31 -10.35 1.08
CA ALA A 93 -4.68 -11.71 0.72
C ALA A 93 -4.76 -11.89 -0.80
N TYR A 94 -5.39 -10.97 -1.52
CA TYR A 94 -5.49 -11.02 -2.98
C TYR A 94 -4.14 -10.85 -3.67
N ARG A 95 -3.28 -9.96 -3.14
CA ARG A 95 -1.89 -9.81 -3.61
C ARG A 95 -1.11 -11.11 -3.43
N LEU A 96 -1.19 -11.74 -2.26
CA LEU A 96 -0.53 -13.02 -2.00
C LEU A 96 -1.08 -14.15 -2.89
N ALA A 97 -2.37 -14.10 -3.23
CA ALA A 97 -2.99 -15.00 -4.18
C ALA A 97 -2.60 -14.72 -5.64
N ASN A 98 -1.98 -13.57 -5.93
CA ASN A 98 -1.76 -13.04 -7.28
C ASN A 98 -3.08 -12.91 -8.09
N SER A 99 -4.17 -12.55 -7.42
CA SER A 99 -5.47 -12.32 -8.07
C SER A 99 -5.60 -10.86 -8.48
N THR A 100 -5.32 -10.57 -9.75
CA THR A 100 -5.44 -9.20 -10.30
C THR A 100 -6.89 -8.73 -10.38
N GLU A 101 -7.80 -9.65 -10.71
CA GLU A 101 -9.25 -9.41 -10.75
C GLU A 101 -9.76 -8.93 -9.38
N LYS A 102 -9.52 -9.70 -8.32
CA LYS A 102 -9.97 -9.35 -6.96
C LYS A 102 -9.30 -8.09 -6.42
N LEU A 103 -8.02 -7.87 -6.73
CA LEU A 103 -7.35 -6.61 -6.40
C LEU A 103 -8.01 -5.41 -7.09
N THR A 104 -8.44 -5.57 -8.35
CA THR A 104 -9.11 -4.51 -9.12
C THR A 104 -10.49 -4.21 -8.53
N GLU A 105 -11.29 -5.25 -8.25
CA GLU A 105 -12.61 -5.10 -7.59
C GLU A 105 -12.47 -4.38 -6.24
N ALA A 106 -11.56 -4.85 -5.39
CA ALA A 106 -11.33 -4.26 -4.07
C ALA A 106 -10.84 -2.81 -4.16
N GLY A 107 -9.93 -2.50 -5.10
CA GLY A 107 -9.44 -1.16 -5.35
C GLY A 107 -10.54 -0.18 -5.78
N ASN A 108 -11.37 -0.59 -6.75
CA ASN A 108 -12.50 0.20 -7.23
C ASN A 108 -13.52 0.47 -6.11
N LYS A 109 -13.89 -0.57 -5.36
CA LYS A 109 -14.81 -0.45 -4.22
C LYS A 109 -14.27 0.48 -3.13
N CYS A 110 -12.97 0.39 -2.82
CA CYS A 110 -12.34 1.32 -1.88
C CYS A 110 -12.37 2.77 -2.39
N LEU A 111 -12.18 2.97 -3.69
CA LEU A 111 -12.22 4.30 -4.30
C LEU A 111 -13.62 4.92 -4.25
N GLU A 112 -14.65 4.13 -4.55
CA GLU A 112 -16.07 4.50 -4.47
C GLU A 112 -16.46 4.83 -3.02
N ASP A 113 -16.05 4.01 -2.06
CA ASP A 113 -16.29 4.21 -0.62
C ASP A 113 -15.46 5.37 -0.04
N GLY A 114 -14.53 5.95 -0.80
CA GLY A 114 -13.63 7.01 -0.34
C GLY A 114 -12.53 6.55 0.61
N LYS A 115 -12.25 5.24 0.68
CA LYS A 115 -11.12 4.62 1.41
C LYS A 115 -9.83 4.74 0.58
N LEU A 116 -9.38 5.99 0.42
CA LEU A 116 -8.30 6.35 -0.50
C LEU A 116 -7.02 5.54 -0.25
N GLN A 117 -6.60 5.36 1.01
CA GLN A 117 -5.38 4.63 1.34
C GLN A 117 -5.42 3.15 0.92
N ASP A 118 -6.57 2.49 1.06
CA ASP A 118 -6.75 1.11 0.63
C ASP A 118 -6.79 1.02 -0.91
N ALA A 119 -7.46 1.96 -1.58
CA ALA A 119 -7.44 2.04 -3.04
C ALA A 119 -6.01 2.22 -3.60
N ILE A 120 -5.22 3.12 -3.01
CA ILE A 120 -3.79 3.30 -3.36
C ILE A 120 -3.02 1.98 -3.20
N LYS A 121 -3.21 1.29 -2.08
CA LYS A 121 -2.55 0.01 -1.81
C LYS A 121 -2.89 -1.04 -2.88
N ALA A 122 -4.15 -1.15 -3.25
CA ALA A 122 -4.62 -2.09 -4.27
C ALA A 122 -4.01 -1.78 -5.65
N PHE A 123 -4.14 -0.53 -6.13
CA PHE A 123 -3.66 -0.17 -7.46
C PHE A 123 -2.13 -0.13 -7.59
N ARG A 124 -1.40 0.15 -6.49
CA ARG A 124 0.05 -0.05 -6.44
C ARG A 124 0.44 -1.52 -6.55
N ALA A 125 -0.30 -2.43 -5.87
CA ALA A 125 -0.04 -3.87 -6.01
C ALA A 125 -0.24 -4.36 -7.45
N LEU A 126 -1.10 -3.69 -8.22
CA LEU A 126 -1.35 -3.95 -9.63
C LEU A 126 -0.37 -3.23 -10.59
N ASN A 127 0.42 -2.26 -10.10
CA ASN A 127 1.13 -1.28 -10.92
C ASN A 127 0.22 -0.58 -11.95
N ASN A 128 -1.05 -0.35 -11.60
CA ASN A 128 -2.01 0.29 -12.49
C ASN A 128 -1.89 1.82 -12.37
N THR A 129 -1.10 2.43 -13.27
CA THR A 129 -0.84 3.86 -13.26
C THR A 129 -2.08 4.70 -13.58
N GLU A 130 -2.98 4.21 -14.42
CA GLU A 130 -4.20 4.93 -14.81
C GLU A 130 -5.14 5.08 -13.61
N GLU A 131 -5.40 3.98 -12.89
CA GLU A 131 -6.23 4.03 -11.68
C GLU A 131 -5.56 4.82 -10.56
N LEU A 132 -4.23 4.76 -10.43
CA LEU A 132 -3.50 5.62 -9.49
C LEU A 132 -3.68 7.11 -9.83
N VAL A 133 -3.66 7.51 -11.10
CA VAL A 133 -3.96 8.90 -11.49
C VAL A 133 -5.36 9.29 -11.03
N ARG A 134 -6.37 8.44 -11.28
CA ARG A 134 -7.75 8.67 -10.86
C ARG A 134 -7.88 8.81 -9.34
N VAL A 135 -7.17 7.99 -8.57
CA VAL A 135 -7.13 8.10 -7.10
C VAL A 135 -6.50 9.42 -6.68
N GLY A 136 -5.39 9.83 -7.31
CA GLY A 136 -4.72 11.10 -7.04
C GLY A 136 -5.62 12.30 -7.30
N GLU A 137 -6.37 12.29 -8.42
CA GLU A 137 -7.34 13.35 -8.75
C GLU A 137 -8.50 13.44 -7.74
N GLN A 138 -9.00 12.28 -7.27
CA GLN A 138 -10.00 12.27 -6.21
C GLN A 138 -9.42 12.78 -4.88
N CYS A 139 -8.14 12.52 -4.59
CA CYS A 139 -7.45 13.09 -3.43
C CYS A 139 -7.37 14.61 -3.51
N VAL A 140 -7.02 15.16 -4.67
CA VAL A 140 -7.00 16.61 -4.93
C VAL A 140 -8.37 17.23 -4.71
N THR A 141 -9.41 16.62 -5.27
CA THR A 141 -10.80 17.10 -5.15
C THR A 141 -11.28 17.13 -3.69
N LYS A 142 -10.77 16.21 -2.86
CA LYS A 142 -11.09 16.11 -1.42
C LYS A 142 -10.08 16.85 -0.52
N SER A 143 -9.17 17.64 -1.11
CA SER A 143 -8.08 18.36 -0.43
C SER A 143 -7.20 17.44 0.45
N LYS A 144 -7.05 16.18 0.05
CA LYS A 144 -6.18 15.18 0.70
C LYS A 144 -4.78 15.24 0.09
N TRP A 145 -4.09 16.35 0.33
CA TRP A 145 -2.82 16.70 -0.31
C TRP A 145 -1.73 15.65 -0.10
N ASP A 146 -1.58 15.12 1.12
CA ASP A 146 -0.58 14.08 1.40
C ASP A 146 -0.76 12.85 0.50
N TYR A 147 -1.99 12.34 0.37
CA TYR A 147 -2.27 11.19 -0.48
C TYR A 147 -2.10 11.52 -1.96
N ALA A 148 -2.52 12.71 -2.42
CA ALA A 148 -2.32 13.12 -3.81
C ALA A 148 -0.82 13.17 -4.17
N ILE A 149 -0.01 13.80 -3.33
CA ILE A 149 1.45 13.90 -3.51
C ILE A 149 2.08 12.50 -3.49
N GLU A 150 1.71 11.66 -2.52
CA GLU A 150 2.23 10.30 -2.39
C GLU A 150 1.93 9.45 -3.63
N VAL A 151 0.72 9.57 -4.18
CA VAL A 151 0.30 8.86 -5.39
C VAL A 151 1.09 9.33 -6.60
N PHE A 152 1.04 10.63 -6.92
CA PHE A 152 1.70 11.15 -8.12
C PHE A 152 3.22 11.04 -8.06
N SER A 153 3.81 11.14 -6.87
CA SER A 153 5.24 10.86 -6.67
C SER A 153 5.57 9.39 -6.93
N SER A 154 4.74 8.45 -6.45
CA SER A 154 5.00 7.02 -6.64
C SER A 154 4.96 6.56 -8.11
N ILE A 155 4.27 7.32 -8.98
CA ILE A 155 4.22 7.07 -10.42
C ILE A 155 5.07 8.06 -11.23
N ASN A 156 5.90 8.89 -10.57
CA ASN A 156 6.72 9.93 -11.19
C ASN A 156 5.95 10.88 -12.13
N ASN A 157 4.68 11.17 -11.83
CA ASN A 157 3.87 12.08 -12.63
C ASN A 157 4.14 13.54 -12.24
N ARG A 158 5.19 14.11 -12.86
CA ARG A 158 5.64 15.48 -12.62
C ARG A 158 4.55 16.52 -12.87
N GLU A 159 3.80 16.38 -13.97
CA GLU A 159 2.75 17.33 -14.34
C GLU A 159 1.67 17.41 -13.26
N LYS A 160 1.19 16.26 -12.80
CA LYS A 160 0.18 16.21 -11.72
C LYS A 160 0.73 16.70 -10.38
N LEU A 161 2.01 16.46 -10.07
CA LEU A 161 2.63 17.07 -8.87
C LEU A 161 2.65 18.59 -8.93
N ILE A 162 2.93 19.18 -10.09
CA ILE A 162 2.87 20.64 -10.28
C ILE A 162 1.43 21.15 -10.12
N GLU A 163 0.44 20.45 -10.67
CA GLU A 163 -0.98 20.77 -10.49
C GLU A 163 -1.39 20.76 -9.02
N VAL A 164 -1.03 19.71 -8.27
CA VAL A 164 -1.25 19.62 -6.83
C VAL A 164 -0.60 20.79 -6.10
N GLY A 165 0.64 21.12 -6.44
CA GLY A 165 1.36 22.23 -5.82
C GLY A 165 0.69 23.58 -6.06
N LYS A 166 0.14 23.80 -7.27
CA LYS A 166 -0.62 25.02 -7.61
C LYS A 166 -1.90 25.12 -6.78
N HIS A 167 -2.68 24.04 -6.68
CA HIS A 167 -3.86 24.03 -5.81
C HIS A 167 -3.51 24.25 -4.34
N CYS A 168 -2.41 23.66 -3.86
CA CYS A 168 -1.95 23.91 -2.49
C CYS A 168 -1.54 25.37 -2.27
N LEU A 169 -0.94 26.04 -3.26
CA LEU A 169 -0.63 27.48 -3.17
C LEU A 169 -1.90 28.33 -3.07
N GLU A 170 -2.90 28.05 -3.90
CA GLU A 170 -4.20 28.74 -3.90
C GLU A 170 -4.91 28.59 -2.54
N ASP A 171 -4.82 27.41 -1.94
CA ASP A 171 -5.41 27.10 -0.62
C ASP A 171 -4.54 27.55 0.57
N GLY A 172 -3.41 28.22 0.32
CA GLY A 172 -2.48 28.69 1.36
C GLY A 172 -1.70 27.56 2.07
N GLN A 173 -1.73 26.34 1.53
CA GLN A 173 -1.06 25.14 2.03
C GLN A 173 0.40 25.09 1.57
N LEU A 174 1.20 26.07 1.99
CA LEU A 174 2.57 26.30 1.51
C LEU A 174 3.51 25.10 1.70
N GLY A 175 3.35 24.34 2.80
CA GLY A 175 4.15 23.14 3.06
C GLY A 175 3.91 22.02 2.05
N TYR A 176 2.64 21.79 1.68
CA TYR A 176 2.28 20.81 0.66
C TYR A 176 2.69 21.27 -0.73
N ALA A 177 2.54 22.57 -1.04
CA ALA A 177 3.03 23.15 -2.29
C ALA A 177 4.54 22.95 -2.45
N ALA A 178 5.33 23.26 -1.42
CA ALA A 178 6.78 23.06 -1.43
C ALA A 178 7.15 21.61 -1.74
N LYS A 179 6.55 20.66 -1.00
CA LYS A 179 6.79 19.22 -1.16
C LYS A 179 6.43 18.75 -2.58
N ALA A 180 5.31 19.20 -3.13
CA ALA A 180 4.88 18.83 -4.47
C ALA A 180 5.84 19.35 -5.55
N PHE A 181 6.24 20.62 -5.50
CA PHE A 181 7.19 21.20 -6.46
C PHE A 181 8.61 20.64 -6.33
N GLU A 182 9.05 20.32 -5.11
CA GLU A 182 10.32 19.65 -4.85
C GLU A 182 10.34 18.26 -5.51
N LEU A 183 9.30 17.45 -5.28
CA LEU A 183 9.17 16.12 -5.90
C LEU A 183 8.99 16.19 -7.43
N ALA A 184 8.40 17.27 -7.94
CA ALA A 184 8.34 17.55 -9.37
C ALA A 184 9.69 18.02 -9.95
N ASN A 185 10.65 18.40 -9.10
CA ASN A 185 11.88 19.10 -9.48
C ASN A 185 11.58 20.36 -10.32
N ASP A 186 10.61 21.17 -9.87
CA ASP A 186 10.17 22.39 -10.54
C ASP A 186 10.72 23.66 -9.86
N LYS A 187 11.88 24.12 -10.35
CA LYS A 187 12.60 25.27 -9.81
C LYS A 187 11.86 26.60 -9.98
N GLU A 188 11.08 26.72 -11.05
CA GLU A 188 10.31 27.93 -11.33
C GLU A 188 9.16 28.09 -10.33
N MET A 189 8.41 27.00 -10.11
CA MET A 189 7.34 26.99 -9.12
C MET A 189 7.85 27.12 -7.68
N LEU A 190 9.01 26.54 -7.37
CA LEU A 190 9.68 26.75 -6.07
C LEU A 190 10.10 28.22 -5.86
N SER A 191 10.59 28.90 -6.91
CA SER A 191 10.89 30.34 -6.83
C SER A 191 9.63 31.17 -6.63
N THR A 192 8.55 30.83 -7.33
CA THR A 192 7.24 31.49 -7.19
C THR A 192 6.64 31.30 -5.78
N LEU A 193 6.80 30.11 -5.21
CA LEU A 193 6.45 29.84 -3.81
C LEU A 193 7.29 30.72 -2.87
N GLY A 194 8.59 30.86 -3.12
CA GLY A 194 9.48 31.77 -2.39
C GLY A 194 8.98 33.21 -2.42
N ASP A 195 8.62 33.72 -3.60
CA ASP A 195 8.09 35.08 -3.76
C ASP A 195 6.78 35.28 -2.99
N THR A 196 5.93 34.26 -2.99
CA THR A 196 4.67 34.26 -2.24
C THR A 196 4.92 34.31 -0.73
N CYS A 197 5.86 33.50 -0.23
CA CYS A 197 6.26 33.50 1.17
C CYS A 197 6.87 34.86 1.59
N MET A 198 7.69 35.47 0.72
CA MET A 198 8.26 36.80 0.96
C MET A 198 7.19 37.87 1.14
N LYS A 199 6.18 37.90 0.26
CA LYS A 199 5.06 38.84 0.35
C LYS A 199 4.25 38.67 1.63
N GLN A 200 4.23 37.45 2.19
CA GLN A 200 3.55 37.12 3.45
C GLN A 200 4.43 37.28 4.70
N GLY A 201 5.70 37.68 4.54
CA GLY A 201 6.65 37.81 5.65
C GLY A 201 7.16 36.46 6.21
N LEU A 202 6.97 35.36 5.49
CA LEU A 202 7.37 34.01 5.89
C LEU A 202 8.82 33.72 5.44
N PHE A 203 9.78 34.46 5.98
CA PHE A 203 11.17 34.47 5.52
C PHE A 203 11.87 33.10 5.60
N THR A 204 11.61 32.30 6.64
CA THR A 204 12.18 30.95 6.78
C THR A 204 11.70 30.00 5.70
N THR A 205 10.41 30.04 5.38
CA THR A 205 9.82 29.22 4.31
C THR A 205 10.30 29.70 2.94
N ALA A 206 10.37 31.02 2.75
CA ALA A 206 10.89 31.63 1.52
C ALA A 206 12.34 31.21 1.25
N LEU A 207 13.21 31.31 2.27
CA LEU A 207 14.61 30.90 2.19
C LEU A 207 14.74 29.45 1.73
N LYS A 208 13.99 28.54 2.37
CA LYS A 208 14.00 27.11 2.01
C LYS A 208 13.51 26.88 0.57
N ALA A 209 12.45 27.56 0.15
CA ALA A 209 11.93 27.44 -1.22
C ALA A 209 12.95 27.90 -2.27
N TYR A 210 13.63 29.03 -2.06
CA TYR A 210 14.68 29.50 -2.97
C TYR A 210 15.92 28.62 -2.97
N GLN A 211 16.30 28.03 -1.83
CA GLN A 211 17.38 27.04 -1.77
C GLN A 211 17.06 25.80 -2.62
N LEU A 212 15.84 25.27 -2.48
CA LEU A 212 15.38 24.14 -3.30
C LEU A 212 15.30 24.50 -4.79
N ALA A 213 14.96 25.76 -5.12
CA ALA A 213 14.98 26.26 -6.49
C ALA A 213 16.40 26.47 -7.06
N GLY A 214 17.43 26.56 -6.21
CA GLY A 214 18.78 26.99 -6.60
C GLY A 214 18.88 28.48 -6.95
N ASN A 215 18.01 29.32 -6.36
CA ASN A 215 18.01 30.77 -6.55
C ASN A 215 18.93 31.46 -5.53
N GLU A 216 20.25 31.36 -5.76
CA GLU A 216 21.28 31.86 -4.84
C GLU A 216 21.18 33.36 -4.56
N MET A 217 20.73 34.14 -5.54
CA MET A 217 20.53 35.59 -5.39
C MET A 217 19.51 35.89 -4.27
N MET A 218 18.35 35.24 -4.33
CA MET A 218 17.30 35.45 -3.32
C MET A 218 17.66 34.85 -1.96
N VAL A 219 18.38 33.73 -1.96
CA VAL A 219 18.91 33.14 -0.72
C VAL A 219 19.83 34.12 0.01
N GLN A 220 20.78 34.74 -0.71
CA GLN A 220 21.71 35.70 -0.12
C GLN A 220 20.99 36.97 0.33
N PHE A 221 20.07 37.48 -0.50
CA PHE A 221 19.24 38.63 -0.14
C PHE A 221 18.49 38.42 1.19
N ILE A 222 17.87 37.26 1.38
CA ILE A 222 17.14 36.98 2.62
C ILE A 222 18.08 36.91 3.82
N LYS A 223 19.23 36.24 3.68
CA LYS A 223 20.20 36.12 4.77
C LYS A 223 20.76 37.48 5.21
N GLU A 224 21.05 38.37 4.27
CA GLU A 224 21.62 39.70 4.55
C GLU A 224 20.61 40.63 5.21
N ASN A 225 19.35 40.59 4.78
CA ASN A 225 18.34 41.57 5.21
C ASN A 225 17.46 41.07 6.37
N PHE A 226 17.32 39.75 6.51
CA PHE A 226 16.41 39.14 7.47
C PHE A 226 17.09 38.06 8.34
N GLY A 227 18.42 37.89 8.28
CA GLY A 227 19.14 36.80 8.95
C GLY A 227 18.81 36.60 10.44
N SER A 228 18.47 37.66 11.18
CA SER A 228 18.05 37.59 12.59
C SER A 228 16.68 36.96 12.83
N THR A 229 15.82 36.88 11.82
CA THR A 229 14.47 36.27 11.88
C THR A 229 14.41 34.88 11.26
N VAL A 230 15.51 34.36 10.70
CA VAL A 230 15.56 33.07 9.98
C VAL A 230 16.33 31.98 10.73
N HIS A 231 16.49 32.10 12.05
CA HIS A 231 17.11 31.11 12.93
C HIS A 231 16.12 30.10 13.50
#